data_AF-A0A7C3H1E4-F1
#
_entry.id   AF-A0A7C3H1E4-F1
#
_cell.length_a   1.000
_cell.length_b   1.000
_cell.length_c   1.000
_cell.angle_alpha   90.00
_cell.angle_beta   90.00
_cell.angle_gamma   90.00
#
_symmetry.space_group_name_H-M   'P 1'
#
loop_
_entity.id
_entity.type
_entity.pdbx_description
1 polymer ?
#
loop_
_entity_poly.entity_id
_entity_poly.type
_entity_poly.pdbx_seq_one_letter_code
_entity_poly.pdbx_strand_id
1 'polypeptide(L)'
;IRGNRAANRGGGLFLADSAARVAATAVYSNTAAEGAGLYLDGPLTLNPLDLPLIANNYVRHNRATGGLGGGLYLREAIAGLVNNVIADNQAAEGAGLYLWASSPQIFHNTIAQNAGGSGLYLTHAPGSVWPPLPPVPSWPSITNTIIASQTVGVYVDSTGLPYPLENQASLDGTLWWANGSDAAGPGQVVRNHDVNGNPRFTCTGTPPGCLNPYHILTDSAAVDAGVIVALSLPGTDQFVDIDGQLRPSGEGYDIGADEIVSETYSVWLLPPLSVQPAQPGETVTHTHRLLNTGLQTDTYDLRIHSDSGWATLLTAGPITLSAQSSATVQVRVDVPASASAGMSDTTVITATSRAEVDRRALALDITRIPGGDTADLILDEQAEPTVLTPGGAVRYSLVVTNAGPLTQSLPVTLTCATAPTRAIGAWSLPTGCTGDVNRGLFTCTLTLPGGAVPVSRSLGLVLTTTGAYSGLLVSGADVALPPDVTDPNPLNNAAQATVLVTDCLPLRAVGISGPSEGVSGTSSVLTAVLTPAQATAPITYTWSPTPAQGQNTSQATYTWTVTGTQVITLVVENCGGLVSDTHAITVAESGEIRRNIYLPLVLKGDEP
;
A
#
# COMPACT_ATOMS: atom_id res chain seq x y z
N ILE A 1 9.46 -26.09 -14.60
CA ILE A 1 10.65 -26.64 -13.90
C ILE A 1 10.17 -27.44 -12.71
N ARG A 2 10.30 -28.77 -12.71
CA ARG A 2 9.64 -29.61 -11.68
C ARG A 2 10.37 -30.88 -11.30
N GLY A 3 10.21 -31.30 -10.04
CA GLY A 3 10.67 -32.60 -9.55
C GLY A 3 12.20 -32.72 -9.40
N ASN A 4 12.92 -31.60 -9.42
CA ASN A 4 14.37 -31.60 -9.30
C ASN A 4 14.81 -31.74 -7.84
N ARG A 5 16.01 -32.29 -7.63
CA ARG A 5 16.62 -32.42 -6.31
C ARG A 5 18.07 -31.92 -6.33
N ALA A 6 18.34 -30.85 -5.59
CA ALA A 6 19.68 -30.35 -5.34
C ALA A 6 20.10 -30.68 -3.90
N ALA A 7 21.40 -30.89 -3.67
CA ALA A 7 21.91 -31.11 -2.32
C ALA A 7 21.98 -29.81 -1.50
N ASN A 8 22.28 -28.68 -2.17
CA ASN A 8 22.52 -27.38 -1.53
C ASN A 8 21.44 -26.36 -1.92
N ARG A 9 21.61 -25.65 -3.04
CA ARG A 9 20.82 -24.46 -3.37
C ARG A 9 20.07 -24.59 -4.69
N GLY A 10 18.93 -23.91 -4.80
CA GLY A 10 18.26 -23.69 -6.09
C GLY A 10 17.73 -24.97 -6.71
N GLY A 11 16.86 -25.67 -6.00
CA GLY A 11 16.35 -26.98 -6.44
C GLY A 11 15.70 -26.91 -7.83
N GLY A 12 14.93 -25.87 -8.12
CA GLY A 12 14.45 -25.55 -9.45
C GLY A 12 15.45 -24.72 -10.26
N LEU A 13 15.79 -23.52 -9.78
CA LEU A 13 16.78 -22.64 -10.40
C LEU A 13 17.74 -22.06 -9.37
N PHE A 14 19.00 -21.88 -9.79
CA PHE A 14 20.00 -21.10 -9.09
C PHE A 14 20.47 -19.98 -10.02
N LEU A 15 20.31 -18.74 -9.61
CA LEU A 15 20.74 -17.53 -10.31
C LEU A 15 21.82 -16.87 -9.47
N ALA A 16 22.96 -16.50 -10.06
CA ALA A 16 24.02 -15.77 -9.39
C ALA A 16 24.46 -14.58 -10.24
N ASP A 17 24.49 -13.37 -9.66
CA ASP A 17 24.87 -12.12 -10.31
C ASP A 17 24.20 -11.96 -11.69
N SER A 18 22.91 -12.30 -11.78
CA SER A 18 22.19 -12.45 -13.05
C SER A 18 21.03 -11.47 -13.16
N ALA A 19 20.94 -10.76 -14.29
CA ALA A 19 19.80 -9.95 -14.70
C ALA A 19 18.66 -10.79 -15.34
N ALA A 20 18.57 -12.08 -15.01
CA ALA A 20 17.64 -12.99 -15.66
C ALA A 20 16.17 -12.58 -15.43
N ARG A 21 15.38 -12.66 -16.52
CA ARG A 21 13.91 -12.56 -16.47
C ARG A 21 13.33 -13.97 -16.43
N VAL A 22 12.79 -14.36 -15.28
CA VAL A 22 12.08 -15.63 -15.10
C VAL A 22 10.59 -15.32 -15.08
N ALA A 23 9.88 -15.67 -16.16
CA ALA A 23 8.46 -15.38 -16.23
C ALA A 23 7.60 -16.49 -16.82
N ALA A 24 6.30 -16.45 -16.52
CA ALA A 24 5.30 -17.37 -17.04
C ALA A 24 5.67 -18.85 -16.83
N THR A 25 6.32 -19.18 -15.71
CA THR A 25 6.87 -20.51 -15.45
C THR A 25 6.24 -21.15 -14.22
N ALA A 26 5.95 -22.45 -14.32
CA ALA A 26 5.63 -23.28 -13.15
C ALA A 26 6.92 -23.88 -12.56
N VAL A 27 7.29 -23.48 -11.34
CA VAL A 27 8.42 -24.01 -10.55
C VAL A 27 7.87 -24.85 -9.41
N TYR A 28 7.93 -26.17 -9.56
CA TYR A 28 7.03 -27.05 -8.82
C TYR A 28 7.69 -28.32 -8.25
N SER A 29 7.39 -28.69 -7.00
CA SER A 29 7.87 -29.96 -6.40
C SER A 29 9.38 -30.18 -6.47
N ASN A 30 10.17 -29.11 -6.37
CA ASN A 30 11.63 -29.21 -6.29
C ASN A 30 12.07 -29.34 -4.83
N THR A 31 13.25 -29.92 -4.60
CA THR A 31 13.83 -30.08 -3.26
C THR A 31 15.28 -29.60 -3.25
N ALA A 32 15.66 -28.79 -2.26
CA ALA A 32 17.04 -28.38 -1.99
C ALA A 32 17.24 -28.15 -0.49
N ALA A 33 18.48 -27.90 -0.04
CA ALA A 33 18.68 -27.44 1.34
C ALA A 33 18.13 -26.01 1.54
N GLU A 34 18.42 -25.11 0.60
CA GLU A 34 18.03 -23.70 0.60
C GLU A 34 17.44 -23.31 -0.76
N GLY A 35 16.39 -22.47 -0.77
CA GLY A 35 15.82 -21.95 -2.02
C GLY A 35 15.34 -23.07 -2.95
N ALA A 36 14.45 -23.94 -2.45
CA ALA A 36 14.12 -25.17 -3.15
C ALA A 36 13.42 -24.94 -4.49
N GLY A 37 12.56 -23.93 -4.61
CA GLY A 37 12.05 -23.48 -5.90
C GLY A 37 13.10 -22.69 -6.67
N LEU A 38 13.45 -21.51 -6.16
CA LEU A 38 14.43 -20.62 -6.77
C LEU A 38 15.38 -20.06 -5.70
N TYR A 39 16.67 -20.07 -6.02
CA TYR A 39 17.69 -19.39 -5.23
C TYR A 39 18.28 -18.28 -6.09
N LEU A 40 18.19 -17.04 -5.61
CA LEU A 40 18.81 -15.87 -6.20
C LEU A 40 19.94 -15.41 -5.29
N ASP A 41 21.15 -15.56 -5.78
CA ASP A 41 22.33 -14.87 -5.29
C ASP A 41 22.45 -13.58 -6.08
N GLY A 42 22.25 -12.44 -5.42
CA GLY A 42 21.98 -11.18 -6.08
C GLY A 42 23.06 -10.72 -7.06
N PRO A 43 22.77 -9.65 -7.78
CA PRO A 43 23.60 -8.46 -7.69
C PRO A 43 22.94 -7.42 -6.78
N LEU A 44 23.75 -6.66 -6.02
CA LEU A 44 23.32 -5.47 -5.27
C LEU A 44 23.36 -4.21 -6.16
N THR A 45 22.76 -4.29 -7.35
CA THR A 45 22.70 -3.17 -8.30
C THR A 45 21.34 -2.51 -8.29
N LEU A 46 21.31 -1.18 -8.44
CA LEU A 46 20.08 -0.39 -8.63
C LEU A 46 19.81 -0.06 -10.10
N ASN A 47 20.67 -0.51 -11.04
CA ASN A 47 20.43 -0.31 -12.46
C ASN A 47 19.26 -1.19 -12.91
N PRO A 48 18.11 -0.63 -13.36
CA PRO A 48 16.95 -1.45 -13.71
C PRO A 48 17.17 -2.41 -14.87
N LEU A 49 18.13 -2.12 -15.76
CA LEU A 49 18.48 -3.00 -16.87
C LEU A 49 19.22 -4.27 -16.40
N ASP A 50 19.79 -4.26 -15.19
CA ASP A 50 20.56 -5.34 -14.62
C ASP A 50 19.81 -6.07 -13.47
N LEU A 51 18.57 -5.66 -13.17
CA LEU A 51 17.78 -6.25 -12.10
C LEU A 51 17.12 -7.56 -12.56
N PRO A 52 17.29 -8.68 -11.82
CA PRO A 52 16.50 -9.87 -12.04
C PRO A 52 15.01 -9.61 -11.82
N LEU A 53 14.19 -10.11 -12.74
CA LEU A 53 12.73 -10.01 -12.69
C LEU A 53 12.12 -11.40 -12.65
N ILE A 54 11.38 -11.69 -11.58
CA ILE A 54 10.63 -12.92 -11.38
C ILE A 54 9.16 -12.54 -11.47
N ALA A 55 8.50 -12.86 -12.58
CA ALA A 55 7.13 -12.40 -12.82
C ALA A 55 6.16 -13.46 -13.36
N ASN A 56 4.89 -13.44 -12.96
CA ASN A 56 3.88 -14.37 -13.49
C ASN A 56 4.26 -15.85 -13.33
N ASN A 57 4.90 -16.20 -12.22
CA ASN A 57 5.29 -17.60 -11.96
C ASN A 57 4.39 -18.25 -10.91
N TYR A 58 4.15 -19.54 -11.11
CA TYR A 58 3.62 -20.42 -10.08
C TYR A 58 4.78 -21.15 -9.40
N VAL A 59 5.21 -20.66 -8.23
CA VAL A 59 6.26 -21.28 -7.41
C VAL A 59 5.61 -22.06 -6.29
N ARG A 60 5.39 -23.36 -6.50
CA ARG A 60 4.56 -24.16 -5.58
C ARG A 60 5.11 -25.53 -5.20
N HIS A 61 4.72 -26.01 -4.02
CA HIS A 61 5.06 -27.36 -3.53
C HIS A 61 6.57 -27.66 -3.46
N ASN A 62 7.42 -26.65 -3.40
CA ASN A 62 8.86 -26.83 -3.26
C ASN A 62 9.24 -27.01 -1.79
N ARG A 63 10.27 -27.80 -1.50
CA ARG A 63 10.65 -28.17 -0.12
C ARG A 63 12.12 -27.90 0.16
N ALA A 64 12.39 -26.99 1.10
CA ALA A 64 13.71 -26.74 1.65
C ALA A 64 14.01 -27.70 2.81
N THR A 65 14.90 -28.67 2.61
CA THR A 65 15.28 -29.65 3.64
C THR A 65 16.25 -29.09 4.68
N GLY A 66 17.00 -28.04 4.32
CA GLY A 66 17.87 -27.29 5.23
C GLY A 66 17.11 -26.21 6.01
N GLY A 67 15.84 -25.99 5.66
CA GLY A 67 14.93 -25.17 6.45
C GLY A 67 14.73 -23.74 5.96
N LEU A 68 15.43 -23.25 4.93
CA LEU A 68 15.35 -21.85 4.50
C LEU A 68 14.82 -21.72 3.07
N GLY A 69 13.77 -20.91 2.86
CA GLY A 69 13.32 -20.55 1.51
C GLY A 69 12.72 -21.71 0.74
N GLY A 70 11.51 -22.14 1.11
CA GLY A 70 10.83 -23.26 0.44
C GLY A 70 10.53 -22.92 -1.02
N GLY A 71 9.87 -21.79 -1.25
CA GLY A 71 9.64 -21.24 -2.57
C GLY A 71 10.90 -20.55 -3.10
N LEU A 72 11.23 -19.40 -2.53
CA LEU A 72 12.33 -18.55 -2.97
C LEU A 72 13.29 -18.23 -1.82
N TYR A 73 14.59 -18.19 -2.15
CA TYR A 73 15.64 -17.66 -1.28
C TYR A 73 16.38 -16.56 -2.03
N LEU A 74 16.45 -15.36 -1.46
CA LEU A 74 17.22 -14.24 -1.97
C LEU A 74 18.36 -13.93 -1.00
N ARG A 75 19.59 -13.88 -1.54
CA ARG A 75 20.81 -13.55 -0.82
C ARG A 75 21.42 -12.28 -1.44
N GLU A 76 21.63 -11.23 -0.64
CA GLU A 76 22.29 -10.01 -1.10
C GLU A 76 21.72 -9.49 -2.44
N ALA A 77 20.39 -9.48 -2.56
CA ALA A 77 19.72 -9.25 -3.85
C ALA A 77 18.79 -8.05 -3.83
N ILE A 78 18.83 -7.29 -4.93
CA ILE A 78 17.76 -6.41 -5.36
C ILE A 78 17.09 -7.08 -6.56
N ALA A 79 15.77 -7.21 -6.54
CA ALA A 79 15.01 -7.92 -7.57
C ALA A 79 13.57 -7.40 -7.66
N GLY A 80 12.95 -7.55 -8.83
CA GLY A 80 11.50 -7.37 -9.00
C GLY A 80 10.78 -8.70 -8.89
N LEU A 81 9.79 -8.81 -7.99
CA LEU A 81 8.89 -9.96 -7.88
C LEU A 81 7.47 -9.48 -8.18
N VAL A 82 6.89 -9.89 -9.31
CA VAL A 82 5.62 -9.34 -9.80
C VAL A 82 4.62 -10.42 -10.16
N ASN A 83 3.37 -10.34 -9.71
CA ASN A 83 2.30 -11.25 -10.17
C ASN A 83 2.62 -12.74 -9.96
N ASN A 84 3.41 -13.11 -8.95
CA ASN A 84 3.73 -14.52 -8.69
C ASN A 84 2.77 -15.12 -7.68
N VAL A 85 2.44 -16.38 -7.88
CA VAL A 85 1.79 -17.24 -6.89
C VAL A 85 2.87 -18.09 -6.22
N ILE A 86 3.23 -17.72 -4.99
CA ILE A 86 4.24 -18.37 -4.15
C ILE A 86 3.52 -19.13 -3.03
N ALA A 87 3.15 -20.37 -3.30
CA ALA A 87 2.21 -21.09 -2.46
C ALA A 87 2.53 -22.57 -2.24
N ASP A 88 2.01 -23.17 -1.16
CA ASP A 88 2.17 -24.60 -0.85
C ASP A 88 3.62 -25.07 -0.67
N ASN A 89 4.56 -24.14 -0.48
CA ASN A 89 5.97 -24.48 -0.30
C ASN A 89 6.25 -24.82 1.17
N GLN A 90 7.34 -25.55 1.42
CA GLN A 90 7.69 -26.03 2.75
C GLN A 90 9.14 -25.65 3.13
N ALA A 91 9.30 -25.00 4.28
CA ALA A 91 10.59 -24.75 4.92
C ALA A 91 10.40 -24.56 6.44
N ALA A 92 11.49 -24.47 7.21
CA ALA A 92 11.39 -24.09 8.62
C ALA A 92 11.15 -22.58 8.76
N GLU A 93 11.79 -21.75 7.93
CA GLU A 93 11.70 -20.29 7.91
C GLU A 93 11.55 -19.80 6.46
N GLY A 94 10.71 -18.78 6.25
CA GLY A 94 10.47 -18.22 4.92
C GLY A 94 10.01 -19.28 3.93
N ALA A 95 8.98 -20.05 4.30
CA ALA A 95 8.48 -21.15 3.49
C ALA A 95 8.05 -20.67 2.10
N GLY A 96 7.46 -19.48 1.99
CA GLY A 96 7.26 -18.80 0.71
C GLY A 96 8.54 -18.13 0.22
N LEU A 97 9.02 -17.13 0.96
CA LEU A 97 10.15 -16.29 0.61
C LEU A 97 11.08 -16.07 1.81
N TYR A 98 12.37 -16.31 1.61
CA TYR A 98 13.43 -16.05 2.59
C TYR A 98 14.37 -14.97 2.03
N LEU A 99 14.53 -13.87 2.76
CA LEU A 99 15.34 -12.73 2.40
C LEU A 99 16.53 -12.60 3.36
N TRP A 100 17.72 -12.70 2.82
CA TRP A 100 18.97 -12.49 3.54
C TRP A 100 19.69 -11.27 2.97
N ALA A 101 19.78 -10.19 3.75
CA ALA A 101 20.37 -8.92 3.34
C ALA A 101 19.86 -8.45 1.95
N SER A 102 18.54 -8.52 1.72
CA SER A 102 17.93 -8.35 0.40
C SER A 102 16.76 -7.37 0.45
N SER A 103 16.65 -6.54 -0.59
CA SER A 103 15.63 -5.48 -0.69
C SER A 103 14.88 -5.56 -2.02
N PRO A 104 14.13 -6.66 -2.27
CA PRO A 104 13.33 -6.77 -3.47
C PRO A 104 12.13 -5.81 -3.44
N GLN A 105 11.66 -5.45 -4.62
CA GLN A 105 10.35 -4.84 -4.79
C GLN A 105 9.33 -5.92 -5.19
N ILE A 106 8.28 -6.06 -4.40
CA ILE A 106 7.30 -7.14 -4.47
C ILE A 106 5.94 -6.52 -4.78
N PHE A 107 5.44 -6.71 -6.00
CA PHE A 107 4.18 -6.15 -6.46
C PHE A 107 3.19 -7.25 -6.81
N HIS A 108 1.97 -7.17 -6.29
CA HIS A 108 0.90 -8.04 -6.75
C HIS A 108 1.23 -9.53 -6.63
N ASN A 109 1.78 -9.98 -5.51
CA ASN A 109 2.05 -11.41 -5.34
C ASN A 109 0.97 -12.06 -4.47
N THR A 110 0.80 -13.37 -4.62
CA THR A 110 -0.01 -14.18 -3.71
C THR A 110 0.91 -15.14 -2.97
N ILE A 111 1.12 -14.90 -1.67
CA ILE A 111 1.93 -15.74 -0.77
C ILE A 111 0.98 -16.50 0.15
N ALA A 112 0.69 -17.75 -0.19
CA ALA A 112 -0.42 -18.48 0.44
C ALA A 112 -0.08 -19.93 0.82
N GLN A 113 -0.64 -20.41 1.93
CA GLN A 113 -0.57 -21.84 2.31
C GLN A 113 0.85 -22.43 2.36
N ASN A 114 1.86 -21.64 2.71
CA ASN A 114 3.22 -22.18 2.83
C ASN A 114 3.38 -22.80 4.23
N ALA A 115 3.95 -24.00 4.29
CA ALA A 115 4.12 -24.77 5.50
C ALA A 115 5.50 -24.50 6.12
N GLY A 116 5.53 -23.71 7.18
CA GLY A 116 6.76 -23.36 7.91
C GLY A 116 6.51 -22.32 8.99
N GLY A 117 7.59 -21.81 9.59
CA GLY A 117 7.51 -20.78 10.63
C GLY A 117 6.96 -19.45 10.12
N SER A 118 7.24 -19.08 8.87
CA SER A 118 6.69 -17.88 8.25
C SER A 118 6.50 -18.00 6.73
N GLY A 119 5.60 -17.18 6.17
CA GLY A 119 5.45 -17.01 4.73
C GLY A 119 6.62 -16.23 4.14
N LEU A 120 6.91 -15.07 4.73
CA LEU A 120 8.06 -14.23 4.43
C LEU A 120 8.98 -14.13 5.67
N TYR A 121 10.28 -14.27 5.49
CA TYR A 121 11.29 -14.13 6.54
C TYR A 121 12.39 -13.17 6.10
N LEU A 122 12.67 -12.13 6.89
CA LEU A 122 13.74 -11.16 6.67
C LEU A 122 14.82 -11.35 7.71
N THR A 123 16.07 -11.43 7.26
CA THR A 123 17.24 -11.45 8.13
C THR A 123 18.44 -10.80 7.44
N HIS A 124 19.61 -10.91 8.05
CA HIS A 124 20.85 -10.26 7.67
C HIS A 124 22.04 -11.21 7.93
N ALA A 125 23.25 -10.78 7.57
CA ALA A 125 24.48 -11.50 7.86
C ALA A 125 24.85 -11.43 9.37
N PRO A 126 24.79 -12.53 10.14
CA PRO A 126 25.17 -12.50 11.55
C PRO A 126 26.70 -12.40 11.69
N GLY A 127 27.19 -11.49 12.54
CA GLY A 127 28.61 -11.42 12.93
C GLY A 127 29.53 -10.54 12.07
N SER A 128 28.98 -9.78 11.12
CA SER A 128 29.74 -8.83 10.28
C SER A 128 29.95 -7.49 11.00
N VAL A 129 30.80 -7.47 12.03
CA VAL A 129 31.42 -6.23 12.51
C VAL A 129 32.93 -6.37 12.39
N TRP A 130 33.53 -5.58 11.47
CA TRP A 130 34.93 -5.11 11.40
C TRP A 130 35.91 -5.77 10.37
N PRO A 131 36.48 -5.04 9.37
CA PRO A 131 36.15 -3.72 8.78
C PRO A 131 35.79 -3.78 7.26
N PRO A 132 35.34 -2.69 6.58
CA PRO A 132 34.25 -1.75 6.86
C PRO A 132 33.18 -1.85 5.74
N LEU A 133 32.20 -2.74 5.86
CA LEU A 133 30.93 -2.55 5.15
C LEU A 133 29.84 -2.58 6.21
N PRO A 134 28.97 -1.54 6.27
CA PRO A 134 27.83 -1.57 7.18
C PRO A 134 26.99 -2.83 6.89
N PRO A 135 26.33 -3.42 7.91
CA PRO A 135 25.37 -4.48 7.65
C PRO A 135 24.37 -3.97 6.60
N VAL A 136 24.10 -4.79 5.58
CA VAL A 136 23.09 -4.47 4.56
C VAL A 136 21.77 -4.99 5.09
N PRO A 137 20.88 -4.13 5.63
CA PRO A 137 19.58 -4.58 6.10
C PRO A 137 18.70 -5.00 4.91
N SER A 138 17.77 -5.91 5.19
CA SER A 138 16.69 -6.28 4.29
C SER A 138 15.56 -5.26 4.41
N TRP A 139 15.32 -4.51 3.33
CA TRP A 139 14.26 -3.50 3.22
C TRP A 139 13.36 -3.74 2.00
N PRO A 140 12.59 -4.86 1.95
CA PRO A 140 11.65 -5.07 0.87
C PRO A 140 10.52 -4.02 0.90
N SER A 141 10.13 -3.58 -0.29
CA SER A 141 8.89 -2.85 -0.52
C SER A 141 7.86 -3.80 -1.10
N ILE A 142 6.70 -3.88 -0.47
CA ILE A 142 5.64 -4.85 -0.79
C ILE A 142 4.36 -4.08 -1.05
N THR A 143 3.79 -4.24 -2.23
CA THR A 143 2.54 -3.57 -2.61
C THR A 143 1.55 -4.56 -3.20
N ASN A 144 0.25 -4.37 -2.90
CA ASN A 144 -0.85 -5.16 -3.45
C ASN A 144 -0.66 -6.68 -3.30
N THR A 145 -0.14 -7.15 -2.17
CA THR A 145 0.19 -8.58 -1.99
C THR A 145 -0.82 -9.28 -1.08
N ILE A 146 -1.28 -10.48 -1.45
CA ILE A 146 -2.04 -11.35 -0.55
C ILE A 146 -1.04 -12.16 0.29
N ILE A 147 -1.16 -12.09 1.62
CA ILE A 147 -0.44 -12.95 2.56
C ILE A 147 -1.44 -13.74 3.39
N ALA A 148 -1.59 -15.02 3.07
CA ALA A 148 -2.66 -15.83 3.62
C ALA A 148 -2.22 -17.23 4.10
N SER A 149 -2.88 -17.72 5.16
CA SER A 149 -2.71 -19.09 5.66
C SER A 149 -1.27 -19.45 6.00
N GLN A 150 -0.55 -18.51 6.62
CA GLN A 150 0.81 -18.70 7.12
C GLN A 150 0.79 -18.94 8.64
N THR A 151 1.81 -19.58 9.21
CA THR A 151 1.98 -19.57 10.67
C THR A 151 2.28 -18.15 11.17
N VAL A 152 3.26 -17.50 10.54
CA VAL A 152 3.51 -16.05 10.62
C VAL A 152 3.52 -15.49 9.21
N GLY A 153 2.78 -14.42 8.91
CA GLY A 153 2.78 -13.80 7.59
C GLY A 153 4.17 -13.28 7.21
N VAL A 154 4.64 -12.27 7.95
CA VAL A 154 5.97 -11.64 7.80
C VAL A 154 6.73 -11.71 9.11
N TYR A 155 7.91 -12.33 9.10
CA TYR A 155 8.82 -12.35 10.23
C TYR A 155 10.04 -11.48 9.93
N VAL A 156 10.34 -10.51 10.78
CA VAL A 156 11.50 -9.62 10.61
C VAL A 156 12.48 -9.80 11.74
N ASP A 157 13.63 -10.40 11.44
CA ASP A 157 14.73 -10.58 12.39
C ASP A 157 15.77 -9.47 12.28
N SER A 158 15.74 -8.51 13.21
CA SER A 158 16.75 -7.46 13.37
C SER A 158 17.76 -7.75 14.48
N THR A 159 17.82 -8.99 15.00
CA THR A 159 18.65 -9.32 16.16
C THR A 159 20.12 -9.03 15.89
N GLY A 160 20.72 -8.11 16.64
CA GLY A 160 22.15 -7.77 16.52
C GLY A 160 22.46 -6.64 15.53
N LEU A 161 21.45 -6.05 14.89
CA LEU A 161 21.61 -4.83 14.08
C LEU A 161 21.55 -3.56 14.94
N PRO A 162 22.43 -2.56 14.70
CA PRO A 162 22.37 -1.30 15.41
C PRO A 162 21.30 -0.38 14.81
N TYR A 163 20.60 0.38 15.64
CA TYR A 163 19.76 1.49 15.17
C TYR A 163 20.61 2.53 14.40
N PRO A 164 20.16 3.05 13.23
CA PRO A 164 18.88 2.80 12.54
C PRO A 164 18.95 1.74 11.42
N LEU A 165 19.96 0.87 11.40
CA LEU A 165 20.19 -0.14 10.35
C LEU A 165 19.42 -1.45 10.60
N GLU A 166 18.23 -1.36 11.18
CA GLU A 166 17.40 -2.52 11.48
C GLU A 166 16.71 -3.03 10.21
N ASN A 167 16.42 -4.33 10.14
CA ASN A 167 15.57 -4.86 9.07
C ASN A 167 14.15 -4.30 9.22
N GLN A 168 13.54 -4.02 8.07
CA GLN A 168 12.23 -3.39 8.00
C GLN A 168 11.49 -3.89 6.75
N ALA A 169 10.27 -4.37 6.92
CA ALA A 169 9.36 -4.59 5.79
C ALA A 169 8.41 -3.40 5.67
N SER A 170 8.30 -2.82 4.47
CA SER A 170 7.30 -1.79 4.16
C SER A 170 6.22 -2.39 3.27
N LEU A 171 4.98 -2.41 3.76
CA LEU A 171 3.83 -3.01 3.10
C LEU A 171 2.74 -1.97 2.86
N ASP A 172 2.20 -1.93 1.65
CA ASP A 172 1.11 -1.05 1.25
C ASP A 172 0.05 -1.81 0.43
N GLY A 173 -1.22 -1.75 0.81
CA GLY A 173 -2.28 -2.52 0.12
C GLY A 173 -2.12 -4.02 0.30
N THR A 174 -1.84 -4.51 1.52
CA THR A 174 -1.67 -5.96 1.78
C THR A 174 -2.97 -6.58 2.26
N LEU A 175 -3.39 -7.68 1.64
CA LEU A 175 -4.51 -8.48 2.13
C LEU A 175 -4.01 -9.58 3.06
N TRP A 176 -4.49 -9.55 4.31
CA TRP A 176 -4.15 -10.52 5.34
C TRP A 176 -5.33 -11.47 5.59
N TRP A 177 -5.06 -12.78 5.57
CA TRP A 177 -6.10 -13.77 5.82
C TRP A 177 -5.62 -15.06 6.47
N ALA A 178 -6.25 -15.45 7.58
CA ALA A 178 -6.05 -16.75 8.23
C ALA A 178 -4.59 -17.07 8.57
N ASN A 179 -3.77 -16.06 8.86
CA ASN A 179 -2.44 -16.26 9.42
C ASN A 179 -2.53 -16.53 10.93
N GLY A 180 -1.58 -17.30 11.48
CA GLY A 180 -1.46 -17.44 12.94
C GLY A 180 -1.12 -16.10 13.59
N SER A 181 -0.17 -15.37 13.01
CA SER A 181 0.00 -13.93 13.19
C SER A 181 0.39 -13.29 11.86
N ASP A 182 -0.04 -12.05 11.60
CA ASP A 182 0.33 -11.35 10.36
C ASP A 182 1.81 -10.93 10.36
N ALA A 183 2.30 -10.47 11.50
CA ALA A 183 3.67 -10.01 11.68
C ALA A 183 4.27 -10.55 12.97
N ALA A 184 5.58 -10.78 12.99
CA ALA A 184 6.36 -11.09 14.19
C ALA A 184 7.86 -10.76 14.01
N GLY A 185 8.63 -10.93 15.08
CA GLY A 185 10.08 -10.73 15.11
C GLY A 185 10.49 -9.38 15.72
N PRO A 186 11.80 -9.20 16.00
CA PRO A 186 12.33 -7.99 16.64
C PRO A 186 12.51 -6.78 15.69
N GLY A 187 12.33 -6.95 14.38
CA GLY A 187 12.41 -5.86 13.41
C GLY A 187 11.07 -5.18 13.13
N GLN A 188 11.11 -4.14 12.28
CA GLN A 188 9.95 -3.30 11.98
C GLN A 188 9.12 -3.87 10.82
N VAL A 189 7.79 -3.82 10.97
CA VAL A 189 6.83 -4.10 9.89
C VAL A 189 5.90 -2.91 9.79
N VAL A 190 6.14 -2.06 8.78
CA VAL A 190 5.31 -0.89 8.49
C VAL A 190 4.20 -1.32 7.55
N ARG A 191 2.95 -1.09 7.96
CA ARG A 191 1.74 -1.55 7.27
C ARG A 191 0.84 -0.36 6.96
N ASN A 192 0.55 -0.16 5.68
CA ASN A 192 -0.35 0.85 5.15
C ASN A 192 -1.44 0.18 4.30
N HIS A 193 -2.64 0.76 4.28
CA HIS A 193 -3.80 0.28 3.51
C HIS A 193 -4.05 -1.23 3.63
N ASP A 194 -3.98 -1.78 4.85
CA ASP A 194 -4.26 -3.20 5.06
C ASP A 194 -5.71 -3.56 4.76
N VAL A 195 -5.87 -4.67 4.06
CA VAL A 195 -7.16 -5.29 3.80
C VAL A 195 -7.24 -6.59 4.58
N ASN A 196 -8.34 -6.81 5.28
CA ASN A 196 -8.56 -8.02 6.07
C ASN A 196 -9.82 -8.71 5.58
N GLY A 197 -9.69 -9.93 5.07
CA GLY A 197 -10.83 -10.64 4.52
C GLY A 197 -10.41 -11.85 3.72
N ASN A 198 -11.36 -12.69 3.36
CA ASN A 198 -11.08 -13.93 2.64
C ASN A 198 -10.72 -13.59 1.18
N PRO A 199 -9.56 -14.05 0.65
CA PRO A 199 -9.20 -13.86 -0.76
C PRO A 199 -10.04 -14.72 -1.72
N ARG A 200 -10.89 -15.63 -1.20
CA ARG A 200 -11.85 -16.45 -1.95
C ARG A 200 -11.25 -17.09 -3.20
N PHE A 201 -10.17 -17.85 -3.03
CA PHE A 201 -9.58 -18.58 -4.14
C PHE A 201 -10.56 -19.64 -4.68
N THR A 202 -10.71 -19.70 -6.01
CA THR A 202 -11.50 -20.73 -6.72
C THR A 202 -11.11 -22.14 -6.27
N CYS A 203 -9.80 -22.39 -6.15
CA CYS A 203 -9.20 -23.58 -5.58
C CYS A 203 -7.72 -23.33 -5.23
N THR A 204 -7.16 -24.17 -4.35
CA THR A 204 -5.72 -24.12 -3.98
C THR A 204 -5.01 -25.46 -4.20
N GLY A 205 -5.67 -26.39 -4.91
CA GLY A 205 -5.15 -27.73 -5.18
C GLY A 205 -4.21 -27.79 -6.39
N THR A 206 -4.10 -28.99 -6.95
CA THR A 206 -3.24 -29.30 -8.10
C THR A 206 -4.09 -29.82 -9.27
N PRO A 207 -3.66 -29.64 -10.54
CA PRO A 207 -4.37 -30.22 -11.68
C PRO A 207 -4.46 -31.77 -11.56
N PRO A 208 -5.57 -32.40 -12.01
CA PRO A 208 -6.72 -31.80 -12.69
C PRO A 208 -7.79 -31.21 -11.76
N GLY A 209 -7.69 -31.43 -10.44
CA GLY A 209 -8.71 -30.99 -9.47
C GLY A 209 -8.75 -29.47 -9.26
N CYS A 210 -7.75 -28.75 -9.75
CA CYS A 210 -7.66 -27.30 -9.72
C CYS A 210 -6.87 -26.83 -10.95
N LEU A 211 -7.55 -26.20 -11.90
CA LEU A 211 -6.94 -25.74 -13.15
C LEU A 211 -6.28 -24.37 -12.99
N ASN A 212 -6.96 -23.44 -12.29
CA ASN A 212 -6.50 -22.08 -12.05
C ASN A 212 -6.34 -21.84 -10.54
N PRO A 213 -5.30 -22.42 -9.91
CA PRO A 213 -5.09 -22.27 -8.48
C PRO A 213 -4.83 -20.82 -8.12
N TYR A 214 -5.40 -20.38 -6.99
CA TYR A 214 -5.26 -19.03 -6.46
C TYR A 214 -5.85 -17.90 -7.32
N HIS A 215 -6.67 -18.23 -8.31
CA HIS A 215 -7.56 -17.25 -8.94
C HIS A 215 -8.60 -16.79 -7.92
N ILE A 216 -8.76 -15.49 -7.70
CA ILE A 216 -9.72 -14.92 -6.74
C ILE A 216 -11.13 -14.91 -7.32
N LEU A 217 -12.16 -14.98 -6.45
CA LEU A 217 -13.56 -14.87 -6.87
C LEU A 217 -14.07 -13.43 -6.74
N THR A 218 -15.18 -13.13 -7.42
CA THR A 218 -15.82 -11.80 -7.38
C THR A 218 -16.31 -11.38 -5.99
N ASP A 219 -16.46 -12.30 -5.04
CA ASP A 219 -16.79 -12.00 -3.63
C ASP A 219 -15.56 -11.96 -2.70
N SER A 220 -14.36 -11.94 -3.28
CA SER A 220 -13.10 -11.79 -2.57
C SER A 220 -12.95 -10.40 -1.97
N ALA A 221 -12.34 -10.32 -0.79
CA ALA A 221 -11.92 -9.05 -0.21
C ALA A 221 -10.75 -8.40 -0.97
N ALA A 222 -10.12 -9.12 -1.91
CA ALA A 222 -9.04 -8.61 -2.74
C ALA A 222 -9.53 -7.76 -3.92
N VAL A 223 -10.79 -7.94 -4.32
CA VAL A 223 -11.37 -7.30 -5.52
C VAL A 223 -11.49 -5.81 -5.28
N ASP A 224 -10.95 -5.03 -6.20
CA ASP A 224 -10.85 -3.58 -6.15
C ASP A 224 -10.42 -3.16 -4.74
N ALA A 225 -9.25 -3.61 -4.29
CA ALA A 225 -8.77 -3.29 -2.93
C ALA A 225 -7.30 -2.84 -2.91
N GLY A 226 -6.62 -2.92 -4.05
CA GLY A 226 -5.24 -2.53 -4.21
C GLY A 226 -5.05 -1.02 -4.34
N VAL A 227 -3.86 -0.57 -3.99
CA VAL A 227 -3.40 0.81 -4.15
C VAL A 227 -2.74 1.00 -5.52
N ILE A 228 -2.61 2.24 -6.01
CA ILE A 228 -1.86 2.48 -7.25
C ILE A 228 -0.38 2.14 -7.04
N VAL A 229 0.17 1.40 -7.99
CA VAL A 229 1.60 1.11 -8.04
C VAL A 229 2.29 2.14 -8.93
N ALA A 230 3.20 2.92 -8.36
CA ALA A 230 4.15 3.71 -9.14
C ALA A 230 5.12 2.74 -9.84
N LEU A 231 5.08 2.71 -11.18
CA LEU A 231 5.94 1.87 -12.02
C LEU A 231 7.41 2.31 -11.88
N SER A 232 8.08 1.88 -10.81
CA SER A 232 9.44 2.30 -10.48
C SER A 232 10.52 1.44 -11.12
N LEU A 233 10.17 0.30 -11.74
CA LEU A 233 11.12 -0.58 -12.43
C LEU A 233 10.79 -0.73 -13.93
N PRO A 234 11.67 -0.26 -14.83
CA PRO A 234 11.62 -0.58 -16.26
C PRO A 234 11.44 -2.07 -16.55
N GLY A 235 10.38 -2.42 -17.28
CA GLY A 235 10.08 -3.78 -17.73
C GLY A 235 9.32 -4.66 -16.73
N THR A 236 8.83 -4.10 -15.61
CA THR A 236 7.85 -4.74 -14.71
C THR A 236 6.40 -4.34 -14.99
N ASP A 237 6.16 -3.58 -16.06
CA ASP A 237 4.85 -3.20 -16.58
C ASP A 237 4.16 -4.36 -17.29
N GLN A 238 4.01 -5.49 -16.59
CA GLN A 238 3.03 -6.46 -17.00
C GLN A 238 1.68 -5.92 -16.52
N PHE A 239 1.06 -5.13 -17.40
CA PHE A 239 -0.38 -4.84 -17.42
C PHE A 239 -1.22 -6.11 -17.55
N VAL A 240 -0.67 -7.27 -17.20
CA VAL A 240 -1.19 -8.59 -17.40
C VAL A 240 -0.86 -9.37 -16.14
N ASP A 241 -1.88 -9.88 -15.48
CA ASP A 241 -1.78 -10.66 -14.25
C ASP A 241 -1.26 -12.09 -14.51
N ILE A 242 -1.44 -12.96 -13.52
CA ILE A 242 -0.94 -14.35 -13.55
C ILE A 242 -1.53 -15.20 -14.68
N ASP A 243 -2.75 -14.90 -15.17
CA ASP A 243 -3.45 -15.74 -16.13
C ASP A 243 -3.84 -15.03 -17.44
N GLY A 244 -3.42 -13.78 -17.62
CA GLY A 244 -3.47 -13.09 -18.90
C GLY A 244 -4.42 -11.90 -18.96
N GLN A 245 -5.05 -11.53 -17.83
CA GLN A 245 -6.03 -10.47 -17.74
C GLN A 245 -5.35 -9.13 -17.54
N LEU A 246 -5.91 -8.09 -18.15
CA LEU A 246 -5.36 -6.76 -18.04
C LEU A 246 -5.49 -6.21 -16.62
N ARG A 247 -4.49 -5.45 -16.23
CA ARG A 247 -4.41 -4.81 -14.92
C ARG A 247 -4.21 -3.31 -15.05
N PRO A 248 -4.94 -2.48 -14.28
CA PRO A 248 -6.08 -2.83 -13.41
C PRO A 248 -7.34 -3.20 -14.23
N SER A 249 -8.27 -3.93 -13.63
CA SER A 249 -9.60 -4.23 -14.18
C SER A 249 -10.72 -3.73 -13.27
N GLY A 250 -11.94 -3.59 -13.79
CA GLY A 250 -13.03 -3.07 -12.97
C GLY A 250 -12.77 -1.62 -12.53
N GLU A 251 -12.84 -1.38 -11.21
CA GLU A 251 -12.74 -0.05 -10.59
C GLU A 251 -11.38 0.24 -9.96
N GLY A 252 -10.49 -0.75 -9.89
CA GLY A 252 -9.18 -0.56 -9.32
C GLY A 252 -8.26 -1.73 -9.55
N TYR A 253 -7.18 -1.75 -8.78
CA TYR A 253 -6.30 -2.91 -8.74
C TYR A 253 -6.87 -3.96 -7.79
N ASP A 254 -6.79 -5.22 -8.17
CA ASP A 254 -6.96 -6.29 -7.20
C ASP A 254 -5.67 -6.52 -6.41
N ILE A 255 -5.83 -6.86 -5.12
CA ILE A 255 -4.69 -7.29 -4.32
C ILE A 255 -4.34 -8.73 -4.73
N GLY A 256 -3.07 -8.98 -5.01
CA GLY A 256 -2.53 -10.30 -5.30
C GLY A 256 -2.17 -10.49 -6.77
N ALA A 257 -1.81 -11.74 -7.09
CA ALA A 257 -1.30 -12.12 -8.40
C ALA A 257 -2.36 -12.18 -9.51
N ASP A 258 -3.63 -12.21 -9.13
CA ASP A 258 -4.77 -12.43 -10.01
C ASP A 258 -5.65 -11.18 -10.00
N GLU A 259 -6.18 -10.82 -11.17
CA GLU A 259 -7.14 -9.75 -11.38
C GLU A 259 -8.48 -10.37 -11.81
N ILE A 260 -9.60 -9.88 -11.27
CA ILE A 260 -10.94 -10.25 -11.66
C ILE A 260 -11.46 -9.25 -12.68
N VAL A 261 -11.83 -9.77 -13.84
CA VAL A 261 -12.59 -9.00 -14.83
C VAL A 261 -14.07 -9.27 -14.63
N SER A 262 -14.78 -8.28 -14.08
CA SER A 262 -16.24 -8.35 -13.83
C SER A 262 -17.06 -7.41 -14.72
N GLU A 263 -16.43 -6.37 -15.27
CA GLU A 263 -17.12 -5.33 -16.03
C GLU A 263 -17.28 -5.69 -17.52
N THR A 264 -18.44 -5.39 -18.08
CA THR A 264 -18.71 -5.65 -19.51
C THR A 264 -17.88 -4.71 -20.39
N TYR A 265 -17.87 -3.42 -20.04
CA TYR A 265 -17.06 -2.38 -20.68
C TYR A 265 -16.26 -1.67 -19.60
N SER A 266 -14.95 -1.54 -19.82
CA SER A 266 -14.06 -0.81 -18.93
C SER A 266 -12.95 -0.14 -19.74
N VAL A 267 -12.36 0.92 -19.18
CA VAL A 267 -11.32 1.69 -19.83
C VAL A 267 -10.35 2.24 -18.79
N TRP A 268 -9.05 2.08 -19.07
CA TRP A 268 -7.97 2.67 -18.30
C TRP A 268 -6.97 3.36 -19.21
N LEU A 269 -6.32 4.41 -18.69
CA LEU A 269 -5.28 5.16 -19.38
C LEU A 269 -4.08 5.34 -18.44
N LEU A 270 -2.96 4.68 -18.75
CA LEU A 270 -1.82 4.55 -17.84
C LEU A 270 -0.47 4.94 -18.48
N PRO A 271 0.48 5.55 -17.75
CA PRO A 271 0.30 6.06 -16.40
C PRO A 271 -0.73 7.21 -16.41
N PRO A 272 -1.47 7.42 -15.30
CA PRO A 272 -2.47 8.49 -15.22
C PRO A 272 -1.83 9.88 -15.10
N LEU A 273 -0.52 9.95 -14.83
CA LEU A 273 0.27 11.18 -14.76
C LEU A 273 1.60 10.98 -15.48
N SER A 274 1.99 11.95 -16.31
CA SER A 274 3.32 12.03 -16.89
C SER A 274 3.88 13.44 -16.72
N VAL A 275 5.01 13.56 -16.02
CA VAL A 275 5.69 14.85 -15.80
C VAL A 275 7.02 14.85 -16.53
N GLN A 276 7.26 15.83 -17.39
CA GLN A 276 8.52 15.96 -18.13
C GLN A 276 9.03 17.41 -18.14
N PRO A 277 10.34 17.64 -17.95
CA PRO A 277 10.94 18.94 -18.18
C PRO A 277 11.14 19.19 -19.69
N ALA A 278 11.06 20.46 -20.12
CA ALA A 278 11.33 20.88 -21.50
C ALA A 278 11.95 22.28 -21.55
N GLN A 279 12.86 22.52 -22.48
CA GLN A 279 13.41 23.84 -22.76
C GLN A 279 12.53 24.65 -23.74
N PRO A 280 12.64 25.98 -23.76
CA PRO A 280 11.94 26.80 -24.75
C PRO A 280 12.32 26.41 -26.19
N GLY A 281 11.31 26.12 -27.02
CA GLY A 281 11.51 25.65 -28.39
C GLY A 281 11.74 24.14 -28.53
N GLU A 282 11.73 23.39 -27.42
CA GLU A 282 11.83 21.94 -27.43
C GLU A 282 10.47 21.27 -27.69
N THR A 283 10.50 20.08 -28.27
CA THR A 283 9.34 19.20 -28.39
C THR A 283 9.51 18.03 -27.46
N VAL A 284 8.50 17.78 -26.62
CA VAL A 284 8.45 16.63 -25.72
C VAL A 284 7.27 15.73 -26.07
N THR A 285 7.39 14.43 -25.82
CA THR A 285 6.31 13.46 -26.05
C THR A 285 5.98 12.71 -24.77
N HIS A 286 4.73 12.87 -24.32
CA HIS A 286 4.15 12.04 -23.27
C HIS A 286 3.56 10.78 -23.89
N THR A 287 3.68 9.65 -23.19
CA THR A 287 3.24 8.34 -23.66
C THR A 287 2.42 7.64 -22.60
N HIS A 288 1.21 7.23 -22.99
CA HIS A 288 0.30 6.42 -22.20
C HIS A 288 -0.10 5.15 -22.96
N ARG A 289 -0.81 4.28 -22.26
CA ARG A 289 -1.40 3.05 -22.75
C ARG A 289 -2.89 3.09 -22.43
N LEU A 290 -3.72 3.00 -23.46
CA LEU A 290 -5.16 2.83 -23.38
C LEU A 290 -5.45 1.33 -23.27
N LEU A 291 -6.21 0.93 -22.25
CA LEU A 291 -6.56 -0.46 -21.98
C LEU A 291 -8.08 -0.65 -22.09
N ASN A 292 -8.51 -1.69 -22.81
CA ASN A 292 -9.85 -2.25 -22.71
C ASN A 292 -9.82 -3.42 -21.73
N THR A 293 -10.14 -3.15 -20.47
CA THR A 293 -10.15 -4.15 -19.39
C THR A 293 -11.54 -4.76 -19.18
N GLY A 294 -12.49 -4.50 -20.08
CA GLY A 294 -13.80 -5.15 -20.06
C GLY A 294 -13.80 -6.53 -20.71
N LEU A 295 -14.97 -7.19 -20.64
CA LEU A 295 -15.24 -8.48 -21.29
C LEU A 295 -15.63 -8.36 -22.77
N GLN A 296 -15.93 -7.15 -23.27
CA GLN A 296 -16.36 -6.91 -24.65
C GLN A 296 -15.38 -6.05 -25.43
N THR A 297 -15.36 -6.24 -26.74
CA THR A 297 -14.69 -5.33 -27.68
C THR A 297 -15.38 -3.96 -27.65
N ASP A 298 -14.60 -2.88 -27.63
CA ASP A 298 -15.11 -1.52 -27.55
C ASP A 298 -14.28 -0.55 -28.42
N THR A 299 -14.87 0.61 -28.71
CA THR A 299 -14.24 1.71 -29.43
C THR A 299 -14.21 2.95 -28.54
N TYR A 300 -13.03 3.54 -28.38
CA TYR A 300 -12.82 4.71 -27.52
C TYR A 300 -12.57 5.98 -28.32
N ASP A 301 -13.31 7.03 -27.98
CA ASP A 301 -13.06 8.39 -28.44
C ASP A 301 -11.99 9.05 -27.55
N LEU A 302 -10.94 9.59 -28.18
CA LEU A 302 -9.87 10.32 -27.49
C LEU A 302 -10.02 11.83 -27.69
N ARG A 303 -9.87 12.59 -26.61
CA ARG A 303 -9.82 14.07 -26.63
C ARG A 303 -8.71 14.57 -25.71
N ILE A 304 -8.14 15.71 -26.05
CA ILE A 304 -7.20 16.43 -25.18
C ILE A 304 -7.66 17.85 -24.90
N HIS A 305 -7.28 18.38 -23.75
CA HIS A 305 -7.42 19.78 -23.38
C HIS A 305 -6.09 20.28 -22.81
N SER A 306 -5.44 21.21 -23.50
CA SER A 306 -4.15 21.79 -23.12
C SER A 306 -4.39 23.22 -22.62
N ASP A 307 -3.99 23.49 -21.39
CA ASP A 307 -4.22 24.79 -20.74
C ASP A 307 -3.48 25.93 -21.44
N SER A 308 -2.26 25.66 -21.93
CA SER A 308 -1.42 26.62 -22.66
C SER A 308 -1.50 26.47 -24.19
N GLY A 309 -2.21 25.45 -24.68
CA GLY A 309 -2.41 25.16 -26.10
C GLY A 309 -1.16 24.62 -26.81
N TRP A 310 -0.17 24.10 -26.07
CA TRP A 310 1.08 23.58 -26.60
C TRP A 310 0.96 22.13 -27.08
N ALA A 311 -0.05 21.40 -26.60
CA ALA A 311 -0.17 19.97 -26.83
C ALA A 311 -1.04 19.60 -28.04
N THR A 312 -0.63 18.51 -28.70
CA THR A 312 -1.34 17.89 -29.81
C THR A 312 -1.40 16.37 -29.62
N LEU A 313 -2.56 15.78 -29.86
CA LEU A 313 -2.72 14.33 -29.80
C LEU A 313 -2.16 13.69 -31.08
N LEU A 314 -1.10 12.90 -30.97
CA LEU A 314 -0.49 12.23 -32.13
C LEU A 314 -1.25 10.96 -32.52
N THR A 315 -1.83 10.26 -31.54
CA THR A 315 -2.57 9.03 -31.79
C THR A 315 -3.96 9.35 -32.33
N ALA A 316 -4.19 9.09 -33.62
CA ALA A 316 -5.48 9.31 -34.26
C ALA A 316 -6.58 8.43 -33.63
N GLY A 317 -7.67 9.07 -33.20
CA GLY A 317 -8.87 8.39 -32.69
C GLY A 317 -10.01 8.35 -33.72
N PRO A 318 -11.04 7.52 -33.50
CA PRO A 318 -11.24 6.61 -32.38
C PRO A 318 -10.40 5.32 -32.46
N ILE A 319 -10.15 4.67 -31.33
CA ILE A 319 -9.38 3.41 -31.25
C ILE A 319 -10.32 2.26 -30.89
N THR A 320 -10.32 1.17 -31.67
CA THR A 320 -11.08 -0.05 -31.34
C THR A 320 -10.15 -1.11 -30.76
N LEU A 321 -10.52 -1.64 -29.58
CA LEU A 321 -9.74 -2.64 -28.85
C LEU A 321 -10.61 -3.86 -28.55
N SER A 322 -10.07 -5.05 -28.78
CA SER A 322 -10.70 -6.29 -28.27
C SER A 322 -10.68 -6.30 -26.74
N ALA A 323 -11.54 -7.12 -26.13
CA ALA A 323 -11.50 -7.37 -24.69
C ALA A 323 -10.07 -7.76 -24.26
N GLN A 324 -9.63 -7.25 -23.10
CA GLN A 324 -8.32 -7.53 -22.51
C GLN A 324 -7.14 -7.16 -23.45
N SER A 325 -7.29 -6.08 -24.23
CA SER A 325 -6.23 -5.57 -25.13
C SER A 325 -5.98 -4.08 -24.95
N SER A 326 -4.87 -3.59 -25.50
CA SER A 326 -4.40 -2.22 -25.26
C SER A 326 -3.73 -1.59 -26.47
N ALA A 327 -3.67 -0.26 -26.52
CA ALA A 327 -2.92 0.51 -27.52
C ALA A 327 -2.14 1.67 -26.90
N THR A 328 -1.08 2.11 -27.56
CA THR A 328 -0.29 3.29 -27.14
C THR A 328 -0.97 4.59 -27.55
N VAL A 329 -1.05 5.54 -26.63
CA VAL A 329 -1.54 6.91 -26.83
C VAL A 329 -0.40 7.88 -26.60
N GLN A 330 -0.10 8.76 -27.56
CA GLN A 330 0.98 9.74 -27.46
C GLN A 330 0.46 11.16 -27.64
N VAL A 331 0.93 12.03 -26.75
CA VAL A 331 0.68 13.48 -26.79
C VAL A 331 2.01 14.17 -27.01
N ARG A 332 2.08 15.01 -28.03
CA ARG A 332 3.24 15.84 -28.35
C ARG A 332 3.00 17.24 -27.82
N VAL A 333 3.93 17.75 -27.03
CA VAL A 333 3.94 19.13 -26.54
C VAL A 333 5.04 19.90 -27.26
N ASP A 334 4.66 20.92 -28.03
CA ASP A 334 5.58 21.82 -28.70
C ASP A 334 5.73 23.10 -27.87
N VAL A 335 6.83 23.19 -27.09
CA VAL A 335 7.06 24.34 -26.22
C VAL A 335 7.44 25.56 -27.08
N PRO A 336 6.70 26.69 -26.99
CA PRO A 336 7.05 27.88 -27.74
C PRO A 336 8.46 28.37 -27.41
N ALA A 337 9.21 28.82 -28.42
CA ALA A 337 10.52 29.43 -28.20
C ALA A 337 10.45 30.73 -27.36
N SER A 338 9.27 31.36 -27.28
CA SER A 338 8.99 32.52 -26.43
C SER A 338 8.67 32.15 -24.98
N ALA A 339 8.66 30.87 -24.64
CA ALA A 339 8.33 30.45 -23.29
C ALA A 339 9.49 30.77 -22.33
N SER A 340 9.17 31.43 -21.22
CA SER A 340 10.08 31.75 -20.12
C SER A 340 10.19 30.61 -19.13
N ALA A 341 11.34 30.59 -18.46
CA ALA A 341 11.61 29.74 -17.31
C ALA A 341 10.43 29.77 -16.32
N GLY A 342 9.97 28.58 -15.96
CA GLY A 342 8.90 28.36 -15.02
C GLY A 342 7.52 28.12 -15.59
N MET A 343 7.23 28.52 -16.82
CA MET A 343 5.92 28.20 -17.38
C MET A 343 5.72 26.69 -17.49
N SER A 344 4.47 26.26 -17.43
CA SER A 344 4.08 24.87 -17.63
C SER A 344 2.87 24.78 -18.54
N ASP A 345 2.73 23.63 -19.18
CA ASP A 345 1.48 23.20 -19.79
C ASP A 345 0.96 21.97 -19.04
N THR A 346 -0.31 22.04 -18.68
CA THR A 346 -1.06 20.91 -18.16
C THR A 346 -2.02 20.48 -19.25
N THR A 347 -1.92 19.23 -19.69
CA THR A 347 -2.80 18.66 -20.70
C THR A 347 -3.59 17.49 -20.11
N VAL A 348 -4.92 17.59 -20.17
CA VAL A 348 -5.84 16.51 -19.77
C VAL A 348 -6.20 15.68 -20.99
N ILE A 349 -5.91 14.38 -20.95
CA ILE A 349 -6.35 13.40 -21.93
C ILE A 349 -7.61 12.72 -21.40
N THR A 350 -8.61 12.53 -22.26
CA THR A 350 -9.84 11.80 -21.93
C THR A 350 -10.08 10.72 -22.99
N ALA A 351 -10.21 9.47 -22.54
CA ALA A 351 -10.70 8.36 -23.32
C ALA A 351 -12.14 8.03 -22.90
N THR A 352 -13.08 7.94 -23.85
CA THR A 352 -14.49 7.65 -23.56
C THR A 352 -14.97 6.45 -24.38
N SER A 353 -15.56 5.45 -23.71
CA SER A 353 -16.20 4.31 -24.37
C SER A 353 -17.37 4.77 -25.23
N ARG A 354 -17.50 4.20 -26.43
CA ARG A 354 -18.68 4.42 -27.29
C ARG A 354 -19.84 3.50 -26.94
N ALA A 355 -19.55 2.33 -26.38
CA ALA A 355 -20.58 1.40 -25.93
C ALA A 355 -21.28 1.91 -24.66
N GLU A 356 -20.52 2.48 -23.73
CA GLU A 356 -21.02 3.05 -22.46
C GLU A 356 -20.34 4.39 -22.17
N VAL A 357 -20.99 5.49 -22.55
CA VAL A 357 -20.44 6.86 -22.43
C VAL A 357 -20.00 7.27 -21.01
N ASP A 358 -20.57 6.65 -19.97
CA ASP A 358 -20.18 6.90 -18.58
C ASP A 358 -18.83 6.25 -18.21
N ARG A 359 -18.35 5.29 -19.01
CA ARG A 359 -17.03 4.66 -18.88
C ARG A 359 -15.98 5.52 -19.59
N ARG A 360 -15.16 6.19 -18.78
CA ARG A 360 -14.11 7.10 -19.24
C ARG A 360 -12.87 7.03 -18.36
N ALA A 361 -11.72 7.17 -18.97
CA ALA A 361 -10.41 7.24 -18.32
C ALA A 361 -9.76 8.59 -18.61
N LEU A 362 -9.02 9.12 -17.64
CA LEU A 362 -8.28 10.36 -17.77
C LEU A 362 -6.79 10.14 -17.49
N ALA A 363 -5.94 10.90 -18.16
CA ALA A 363 -4.54 11.04 -17.82
C ALA A 363 -4.14 12.52 -17.87
N LEU A 364 -3.12 12.88 -17.09
CA LEU A 364 -2.60 14.22 -16.98
C LEU A 364 -1.15 14.27 -17.46
N ASP A 365 -0.87 15.18 -18.37
CA ASP A 365 0.48 15.51 -18.80
C ASP A 365 0.87 16.86 -18.23
N ILE A 366 2.04 16.93 -17.61
CA ILE A 366 2.61 18.18 -17.12
C ILE A 366 3.99 18.37 -17.76
N THR A 367 4.09 19.34 -18.65
CA THR A 367 5.37 19.79 -19.21
C THR A 367 5.82 21.05 -18.47
N ARG A 368 7.01 21.03 -17.85
CA ARG A 368 7.54 22.18 -17.08
C ARG A 368 8.81 22.75 -17.71
N ILE A 369 8.91 24.07 -17.75
CA ILE A 369 10.15 24.76 -18.13
C ILE A 369 10.95 25.05 -16.86
N PRO A 370 12.15 24.46 -16.67
CA PRO A 370 12.92 24.66 -15.45
C PRO A 370 13.23 26.14 -15.16
N GLY A 371 12.98 26.57 -13.92
CA GLY A 371 13.28 27.88 -13.31
C GLY A 371 14.54 27.91 -12.43
N GLY A 372 14.74 29.02 -11.69
CA GLY A 372 15.97 29.30 -10.94
C GLY A 372 15.92 28.94 -9.45
N ASP A 373 14.87 29.31 -8.71
CA ASP A 373 14.76 28.97 -7.29
C ASP A 373 14.39 27.49 -7.12
N THR A 374 14.82 26.88 -6.01
CA THR A 374 14.56 25.45 -5.71
C THR A 374 13.76 25.31 -4.42
N ALA A 375 12.63 24.61 -4.48
CA ALA A 375 11.84 24.18 -3.33
C ALA A 375 11.54 22.68 -3.53
N ASP A 376 11.65 21.87 -2.48
CA ASP A 376 11.39 20.42 -2.54
C ASP A 376 10.04 20.22 -1.87
N LEU A 377 8.97 20.19 -2.66
CA LEU A 377 7.64 19.96 -2.13
C LEU A 377 7.48 18.46 -1.81
N ILE A 378 6.63 18.16 -0.85
CA ILE A 378 6.21 16.80 -0.52
C ILE A 378 4.72 16.88 -0.25
N LEU A 379 3.95 16.02 -0.89
CA LEU A 379 2.52 15.87 -0.63
C LEU A 379 2.26 14.57 0.12
N ASP A 380 1.47 14.65 1.18
CA ASP A 380 0.85 13.50 1.84
C ASP A 380 -0.67 13.66 1.78
N GLU A 381 -1.39 12.59 1.48
CA GLU A 381 -2.85 12.56 1.43
C GLU A 381 -3.37 11.39 2.24
N GLN A 382 -4.22 11.67 3.22
CA GLN A 382 -4.79 10.66 4.11
C GLN A 382 -6.33 10.74 4.09
N ALA A 383 -6.99 9.58 4.14
CA ALA A 383 -8.44 9.47 4.18
C ALA A 383 -8.93 8.89 5.50
N GLU A 384 -9.93 9.53 6.10
CA GLU A 384 -10.59 9.03 7.30
C GLU A 384 -12.13 9.15 7.20
N PRO A 385 -12.88 8.04 7.36
CA PRO A 385 -12.39 6.66 7.52
C PRO A 385 -11.92 6.06 6.17
N THR A 386 -11.06 5.03 6.23
CA THR A 386 -10.60 4.26 5.06
C THR A 386 -11.61 3.20 4.58
N VAL A 387 -12.68 2.96 5.34
CA VAL A 387 -13.81 2.09 4.98
C VAL A 387 -15.12 2.76 5.36
N LEU A 388 -16.08 2.84 4.43
CA LEU A 388 -17.40 3.43 4.66
C LEU A 388 -18.50 2.73 3.86
N THR A 389 -19.76 2.92 4.27
CA THR A 389 -20.94 2.39 3.56
C THR A 389 -21.35 3.28 2.39
N PRO A 390 -22.04 2.75 1.37
CA PRO A 390 -22.63 3.57 0.30
C PRO A 390 -23.40 4.78 0.85
N GLY A 391 -23.13 5.98 0.31
CA GLY A 391 -23.71 7.24 0.82
C GLY A 391 -22.95 7.88 2.00
N GLY A 392 -21.93 7.20 2.53
CA GLY A 392 -21.09 7.71 3.61
C GLY A 392 -20.15 8.82 3.16
N ALA A 393 -19.61 9.56 4.15
CA ALA A 393 -18.69 10.66 3.91
C ALA A 393 -17.29 10.33 4.42
N VAL A 394 -16.27 10.69 3.63
CA VAL A 394 -14.85 10.59 3.97
C VAL A 394 -14.24 11.98 4.04
N ARG A 395 -13.32 12.16 4.99
CA ARG A 395 -12.48 13.36 5.12
C ARG A 395 -11.10 13.06 4.56
N TYR A 396 -10.64 13.89 3.63
CA TYR A 396 -9.26 13.87 3.16
C TYR A 396 -8.47 14.98 3.86
N SER A 397 -7.27 14.63 4.32
CA SER A 397 -6.27 15.56 4.87
C SER A 397 -5.05 15.56 3.95
N LEU A 398 -4.85 16.68 3.24
CA LEU A 398 -3.70 16.89 2.38
C LEU A 398 -2.67 17.74 3.12
N VAL A 399 -1.45 17.24 3.29
CA VAL A 399 -0.35 17.95 3.93
C VAL A 399 0.72 18.25 2.88
N VAL A 400 0.91 19.53 2.59
CA VAL A 400 2.00 20.01 1.73
C VAL A 400 3.15 20.45 2.61
N THR A 401 4.35 19.93 2.34
CA THR A 401 5.60 20.31 3.00
C THR A 401 6.58 20.87 1.99
N ASN A 402 7.29 21.95 2.31
CA ASN A 402 8.50 22.35 1.59
C ASN A 402 9.72 21.96 2.45
N ALA A 403 10.48 20.97 1.98
CA ALA A 403 11.74 20.50 2.55
C ALA A 403 12.98 21.11 1.87
N GLY A 404 12.78 21.91 0.82
CA GLY A 404 13.85 22.52 0.04
C GLY A 404 14.36 23.84 0.62
N PRO A 405 15.40 24.45 0.01
CA PRO A 405 16.10 25.59 0.58
C PRO A 405 15.31 26.92 0.55
N LEU A 406 14.17 26.98 -0.16
CA LEU A 406 13.37 28.20 -0.26
C LEU A 406 12.70 28.55 1.09
N THR A 407 13.10 29.66 1.70
CA THR A 407 12.61 30.13 3.02
C THR A 407 11.53 31.21 2.93
N GLN A 408 11.19 31.67 1.72
CA GLN A 408 10.16 32.68 1.49
C GLN A 408 8.76 32.04 1.52
N SER A 409 7.72 32.86 1.65
CA SER A 409 6.34 32.37 1.52
C SER A 409 6.10 31.90 0.09
N LEU A 410 5.51 30.71 -0.05
CA LEU A 410 5.39 30.03 -1.33
C LEU A 410 3.92 29.69 -1.63
N PRO A 411 3.27 30.35 -2.61
CA PRO A 411 1.98 29.92 -3.09
C PRO A 411 2.12 28.59 -3.83
N VAL A 412 1.18 27.67 -3.66
CA VAL A 412 1.16 26.37 -4.35
C VAL A 412 -0.26 26.09 -4.84
N THR A 413 -0.35 25.33 -5.93
CA THR A 413 -1.64 24.91 -6.49
C THR A 413 -1.78 23.40 -6.33
N LEU A 414 -2.78 22.97 -5.58
CA LEU A 414 -3.16 21.57 -5.47
C LEU A 414 -4.17 21.23 -6.54
N THR A 415 -3.93 20.17 -7.30
CA THR A 415 -4.91 19.59 -8.23
C THR A 415 -5.22 18.19 -7.77
N CYS A 416 -6.49 17.86 -7.61
CA CYS A 416 -6.91 16.56 -7.15
C CYS A 416 -7.99 15.99 -8.07
N ALA A 417 -7.84 14.71 -8.37
CA ALA A 417 -8.79 13.91 -9.12
C ALA A 417 -9.25 12.74 -8.27
N THR A 418 -10.56 12.58 -8.15
CA THR A 418 -11.17 11.42 -7.49
C THR A 418 -11.86 10.54 -8.53
N ALA A 419 -11.56 9.24 -8.47
CA ALA A 419 -12.15 8.21 -9.31
C ALA A 419 -12.78 7.09 -8.46
N PRO A 420 -13.84 6.44 -8.97
CA PRO A 420 -14.56 6.79 -10.19
C PRO A 420 -15.53 7.97 -9.95
N THR A 421 -15.75 8.81 -10.96
CA THR A 421 -16.63 10.00 -10.83
C THR A 421 -18.06 9.65 -10.40
N ARG A 422 -18.55 8.45 -10.75
CA ARG A 422 -19.88 7.95 -10.35
C ARG A 422 -20.00 7.62 -8.85
N ALA A 423 -18.88 7.43 -8.16
CA ALA A 423 -18.87 7.25 -6.71
C ALA A 423 -19.18 8.56 -5.99
N ILE A 424 -19.02 9.71 -6.64
CA ILE A 424 -19.07 11.02 -6.00
C ILE A 424 -20.50 11.55 -5.99
N GLY A 425 -21.08 11.67 -4.80
CA GLY A 425 -22.40 12.28 -4.61
C GLY A 425 -22.32 13.79 -4.40
N ALA A 426 -21.45 14.24 -3.50
CA ALA A 426 -21.27 15.67 -3.19
C ALA A 426 -19.90 15.96 -2.57
N TRP A 427 -19.48 17.24 -2.65
CA TRP A 427 -18.27 17.75 -1.99
C TRP A 427 -18.57 18.94 -1.08
N SER A 428 -17.80 19.02 0.00
CA SER A 428 -17.64 20.23 0.81
C SER A 428 -16.19 20.69 0.70
N LEU A 429 -15.96 21.67 -0.19
CA LEU A 429 -14.63 22.22 -0.45
C LEU A 429 -14.34 23.42 0.47
N PRO A 430 -13.10 23.54 1.00
CA PRO A 430 -12.70 24.70 1.78
C PRO A 430 -12.51 25.95 0.92
N THR A 431 -12.39 27.11 1.55
CA THR A 431 -12.13 28.40 0.87
C THR A 431 -10.82 28.36 0.08
N GLY A 432 -10.83 28.87 -1.15
CA GLY A 432 -9.68 28.81 -2.06
C GLY A 432 -9.63 27.58 -2.95
N CYS A 433 -10.64 26.71 -2.86
CA CYS A 433 -10.83 25.57 -3.75
C CYS A 433 -12.03 25.77 -4.70
N THR A 434 -11.90 25.26 -5.92
CA THR A 434 -12.96 25.17 -6.92
C THR A 434 -12.93 23.80 -7.56
N GLY A 435 -14.08 23.19 -7.85
CA GLY A 435 -14.12 21.87 -8.48
C GLY A 435 -15.38 21.59 -9.28
N ASP A 436 -15.32 20.52 -10.06
CA ASP A 436 -16.41 19.96 -10.86
C ASP A 436 -16.62 18.50 -10.46
N VAL A 437 -17.69 18.25 -9.70
CA VAL A 437 -18.08 16.93 -9.22
C VAL A 437 -18.26 15.94 -10.38
N ASN A 438 -18.74 16.39 -11.55
CA ASN A 438 -18.96 15.51 -12.69
C ASN A 438 -17.67 15.05 -13.36
N ARG A 439 -16.57 15.76 -13.12
CA ARG A 439 -15.23 15.39 -13.56
C ARG A 439 -14.42 14.73 -12.44
N GLY A 440 -14.93 14.73 -11.22
CA GLY A 440 -14.17 14.34 -10.03
C GLY A 440 -12.89 15.17 -9.87
N LEU A 441 -12.84 16.40 -10.40
CA LEU A 441 -11.66 17.25 -10.38
C LEU A 441 -11.88 18.48 -9.50
N PHE A 442 -10.95 18.78 -8.59
CA PHE A 442 -10.89 20.09 -7.93
C PHE A 442 -9.47 20.63 -7.89
N THR A 443 -9.38 21.95 -7.77
CA THR A 443 -8.14 22.70 -7.68
C THR A 443 -8.22 23.63 -6.48
N CYS A 444 -7.15 23.71 -5.70
CA CYS A 444 -7.05 24.56 -4.52
C CYS A 444 -5.78 25.40 -4.57
N THR A 445 -5.88 26.68 -4.21
CA THR A 445 -4.70 27.52 -3.98
C THR A 445 -4.37 27.56 -2.48
N LEU A 446 -3.14 27.23 -2.13
CA LEU A 446 -2.63 27.25 -0.76
C LEU A 446 -1.36 28.11 -0.69
N THR A 447 -1.03 28.66 0.47
CA THR A 447 0.24 29.39 0.66
C THR A 447 1.00 28.82 1.84
N LEU A 448 2.18 28.27 1.57
CA LEU A 448 3.13 27.83 2.58
C LEU A 448 3.75 29.06 3.27
N PRO A 449 3.84 29.05 4.61
CA PRO A 449 4.45 30.15 5.34
C PRO A 449 5.95 30.22 5.06
N GLY A 450 6.50 31.43 4.98
CA GLY A 450 7.96 31.61 4.99
C GLY A 450 8.55 31.33 6.38
N GLY A 451 9.83 30.97 6.43
CA GLY A 451 10.53 30.67 7.68
C GLY A 451 11.62 29.62 7.53
N ALA A 452 12.04 29.06 8.65
CA ALA A 452 12.97 27.93 8.69
C ALA A 452 12.27 26.66 8.17
N VAL A 453 12.86 26.02 7.17
CA VAL A 453 12.38 24.77 6.56
C VAL A 453 12.77 23.54 7.42
N PRO A 454 11.97 22.46 7.44
CA PRO A 454 10.77 22.25 6.63
C PRO A 454 9.54 23.02 7.16
N VAL A 455 8.72 23.52 6.25
CA VAL A 455 7.43 24.19 6.57
C VAL A 455 6.28 23.40 5.96
N SER A 456 5.18 23.26 6.70
CA SER A 456 4.02 22.49 6.24
C SER A 456 2.70 23.23 6.42
N ARG A 457 1.72 22.90 5.56
CA ARG A 457 0.31 23.31 5.69
C ARG A 457 -0.61 22.14 5.37
N SER A 458 -1.72 22.06 6.11
CA SER A 458 -2.76 21.07 5.88
C SER A 458 -4.02 21.69 5.28
N LEU A 459 -4.68 20.91 4.41
CA LEU A 459 -5.97 21.22 3.82
C LEU A 459 -6.92 20.04 4.05
N GLY A 460 -8.08 20.32 4.67
CA GLY A 460 -9.12 19.31 4.89
C GLY A 460 -10.30 19.50 3.96
N LEU A 461 -10.80 18.41 3.36
CA LEU A 461 -12.03 18.41 2.55
C LEU A 461 -12.89 17.18 2.85
N VAL A 462 -14.17 17.25 2.51
CA VAL A 462 -15.12 16.16 2.73
C VAL A 462 -15.80 15.77 1.43
N LEU A 463 -15.80 14.47 1.13
CA LEU A 463 -16.48 13.87 0.00
C LEU A 463 -17.55 12.90 0.50
N THR A 464 -18.76 13.04 -0.02
CA THR A 464 -19.87 12.12 0.25
C THR A 464 -20.11 11.25 -0.98
N THR A 465 -20.11 9.93 -0.78
CA THR A 465 -20.32 8.97 -1.87
C THR A 465 -21.79 8.89 -2.29
N THR A 466 -22.07 8.34 -3.47
CA THR A 466 -23.46 8.04 -3.85
C THR A 466 -23.99 6.84 -3.06
N GLY A 467 -25.29 6.83 -2.77
CA GLY A 467 -25.92 5.74 -1.99
C GLY A 467 -25.98 4.38 -2.69
N ALA A 468 -25.55 4.31 -3.96
CA ALA A 468 -25.56 3.09 -4.77
C ALA A 468 -24.15 2.58 -5.12
N TYR A 469 -23.10 3.34 -4.79
CA TYR A 469 -21.74 2.96 -5.13
C TYR A 469 -21.16 1.98 -4.12
N SER A 470 -20.54 0.92 -4.63
CA SER A 470 -19.67 -0.01 -3.89
C SER A 470 -18.41 -0.23 -4.72
N GLY A 471 -17.24 -0.27 -4.09
CA GLY A 471 -15.93 -0.36 -4.72
C GLY A 471 -14.94 0.66 -4.14
N LEU A 472 -13.76 0.79 -4.74
CA LEU A 472 -12.78 1.79 -4.30
C LEU A 472 -13.18 3.19 -4.71
N LEU A 473 -12.98 4.11 -3.79
CA LEU A 473 -12.87 5.51 -4.08
C LEU A 473 -11.39 5.88 -3.93
N VAL A 474 -10.80 6.30 -5.04
CA VAL A 474 -9.39 6.65 -5.12
C VAL A 474 -9.28 8.15 -5.34
N SER A 475 -8.65 8.86 -4.41
CA SER A 475 -8.33 10.28 -4.52
C SER A 475 -6.85 10.42 -4.78
N GLY A 476 -6.46 11.01 -5.90
CA GLY A 476 -5.07 11.35 -6.20
C GLY A 476 -4.92 12.86 -6.25
N ALA A 477 -3.87 13.38 -5.63
CA ALA A 477 -3.54 14.79 -5.62
C ALA A 477 -2.11 15.05 -6.08
N ASP A 478 -1.89 16.18 -6.74
CA ASP A 478 -0.58 16.72 -7.12
C ASP A 478 -0.46 18.15 -6.58
N VAL A 479 0.72 18.50 -6.09
CA VAL A 479 1.06 19.87 -5.71
C VAL A 479 2.02 20.50 -6.73
N ALA A 480 1.58 21.60 -7.34
CA ALA A 480 2.37 22.37 -8.27
C ALA A 480 2.96 23.62 -7.61
N LEU A 481 4.26 23.80 -7.83
CA LEU A 481 4.98 25.05 -7.58
C LEU A 481 4.52 26.18 -8.51
N PRO A 482 4.70 27.44 -8.10
CA PRO A 482 4.65 28.58 -9.00
C PRO A 482 5.67 28.41 -10.13
N PRO A 483 5.43 29.08 -11.26
CA PRO A 483 6.31 28.97 -12.40
C PRO A 483 7.80 29.12 -12.06
N ASP A 484 8.19 30.17 -11.35
CA ASP A 484 9.57 30.53 -11.07
C ASP A 484 10.36 29.58 -10.14
N VAL A 485 9.72 28.55 -9.59
CA VAL A 485 10.33 27.63 -8.62
C VAL A 485 10.39 26.20 -9.18
N THR A 486 11.54 25.56 -9.02
CA THR A 486 11.80 24.18 -9.43
C THR A 486 11.80 23.23 -8.25
N ASP A 487 11.30 22.02 -8.52
CA ASP A 487 11.38 20.92 -7.59
C ASP A 487 12.53 19.98 -7.97
N PRO A 488 13.52 19.75 -7.09
CA PRO A 488 14.59 18.79 -7.36
C PRO A 488 14.11 17.32 -7.34
N ASN A 489 12.95 17.03 -6.74
CA ASN A 489 12.40 15.69 -6.62
C ASN A 489 10.88 15.64 -6.93
N PRO A 490 10.42 16.04 -8.12
CA PRO A 490 8.99 16.23 -8.41
C PRO A 490 8.11 14.98 -8.26
N LEU A 491 8.68 13.79 -8.05
CA LEU A 491 7.95 12.54 -7.83
C LEU A 491 7.28 12.45 -6.46
N ASN A 492 7.72 13.22 -5.46
CA ASN A 492 7.10 13.29 -4.13
C ASN A 492 5.98 14.35 -4.02
N ASN A 493 5.65 15.01 -5.14
CA ASN A 493 4.58 16.01 -5.21
C ASN A 493 3.19 15.44 -5.41
N ALA A 494 3.12 14.14 -5.67
CA ALA A 494 1.87 13.43 -5.81
C ALA A 494 1.64 12.53 -4.60
N ALA A 495 0.40 12.50 -4.14
CA ALA A 495 -0.07 11.58 -3.12
C ALA A 495 -1.41 10.99 -3.53
N GLN A 496 -1.80 9.94 -2.84
CA GLN A 496 -3.07 9.30 -3.05
C GLN A 496 -3.58 8.69 -1.76
N ALA A 497 -4.90 8.75 -1.58
CA ALA A 497 -5.60 7.97 -0.58
C ALA A 497 -6.68 7.11 -1.23
N THR A 498 -6.84 5.90 -0.69
CA THR A 498 -7.83 4.93 -1.15
C THR A 498 -8.82 4.63 -0.03
N VAL A 499 -10.10 4.58 -0.39
CA VAL A 499 -11.21 4.33 0.52
C VAL A 499 -12.06 3.20 -0.04
N LEU A 500 -12.31 2.16 0.75
CA LEU A 500 -13.19 1.08 0.35
C LEU A 500 -14.65 1.45 0.71
N VAL A 501 -15.49 1.56 -0.32
CA VAL A 501 -16.94 1.69 -0.15
C VAL A 501 -17.56 0.31 -0.23
N THR A 502 -18.02 -0.21 0.90
CA THR A 502 -18.53 -1.58 0.97
C THR A 502 -19.71 -1.68 1.92
N ASP A 503 -20.45 -2.79 1.83
CA ASP A 503 -21.55 -3.07 2.74
C ASP A 503 -21.07 -3.05 4.19
N CYS A 504 -21.99 -2.73 5.10
CA CYS A 504 -21.70 -2.63 6.51
C CYS A 504 -21.01 -3.90 7.05
N LEU A 505 -19.79 -3.74 7.57
CA LEU A 505 -19.14 -4.72 8.43
C LEU A 505 -19.55 -4.44 9.89
N PRO A 506 -20.48 -5.21 10.45
CA PRO A 506 -21.04 -4.92 11.77
C PRO A 506 -20.02 -5.18 12.88
N LEU A 507 -20.05 -4.33 13.92
CA LEU A 507 -19.40 -4.65 15.19
C LEU A 507 -20.01 -5.93 15.78
N ARG A 508 -19.16 -6.90 16.14
CA ARG A 508 -19.59 -8.15 16.79
C ARG A 508 -19.32 -8.15 18.28
N ALA A 509 -18.23 -7.53 18.69
CA ALA A 509 -17.89 -7.32 20.09
C ALA A 509 -16.97 -6.10 20.24
N VAL A 510 -16.86 -5.62 21.47
CA VAL A 510 -15.81 -4.70 21.91
C VAL A 510 -15.16 -5.30 23.16
N GLY A 511 -13.87 -5.03 23.33
CA GLY A 511 -13.12 -5.27 24.56
C GLY A 511 -12.57 -3.95 25.10
N ILE A 512 -12.25 -3.88 26.39
CA ILE A 512 -11.51 -2.77 26.98
C ILE A 512 -10.13 -3.27 27.42
N SER A 513 -9.07 -2.62 26.95
CA SER A 513 -7.69 -2.87 27.36
C SER A 513 -7.16 -1.72 28.22
N GLY A 514 -6.53 -2.03 29.35
CA GLY A 514 -6.02 -1.02 30.29
C GLY A 514 -5.62 -1.64 31.63
N PRO A 515 -5.14 -0.83 32.58
CA PRO A 515 -4.72 -1.31 33.90
C PRO A 515 -5.92 -1.84 34.71
N SER A 516 -5.72 -2.94 35.44
CA SER A 516 -6.69 -3.50 36.40
C SER A 516 -6.50 -3.00 37.83
N GLU A 517 -5.40 -2.28 38.09
CA GLU A 517 -5.05 -1.68 39.37
C GLU A 517 -4.62 -0.22 39.17
N GLY A 518 -4.96 0.64 40.13
CA GLY A 518 -4.61 2.06 40.09
C GLY A 518 -4.44 2.65 41.48
N VAL A 519 -3.93 3.88 41.55
CA VAL A 519 -3.78 4.64 42.79
C VAL A 519 -4.67 5.87 42.72
N SER A 520 -5.33 6.19 43.83
CA SER A 520 -6.18 7.38 43.93
C SER A 520 -5.41 8.64 43.55
N GLY A 521 -6.02 9.49 42.71
CA GLY A 521 -5.42 10.71 42.17
C GLY A 521 -4.53 10.51 40.94
N THR A 522 -4.29 9.27 40.49
CA THR A 522 -3.47 8.97 39.29
C THR A 522 -4.35 8.63 38.10
N SER A 523 -4.01 9.17 36.93
CA SER A 523 -4.73 8.90 35.68
C SER A 523 -4.42 7.50 35.13
N SER A 524 -5.46 6.81 34.68
CA SER A 524 -5.40 5.52 33.99
C SER A 524 -6.00 5.66 32.60
N VAL A 525 -5.28 5.21 31.57
CA VAL A 525 -5.75 5.23 30.17
C VAL A 525 -6.30 3.84 29.83
N LEU A 526 -7.51 3.80 29.27
CA LEU A 526 -8.12 2.60 28.71
C LEU A 526 -8.35 2.78 27.22
N THR A 527 -8.24 1.68 26.48
CA THR A 527 -8.35 1.63 25.02
C THR A 527 -9.44 0.62 24.63
N ALA A 528 -10.32 1.02 23.72
CA ALA A 528 -11.30 0.14 23.09
C ALA A 528 -10.62 -0.79 22.09
N VAL A 529 -10.94 -2.08 22.15
CA VAL A 529 -10.48 -3.12 21.21
C VAL A 529 -11.69 -3.65 20.47
N LEU A 530 -11.84 -3.27 19.20
CA LEU A 530 -13.01 -3.64 18.39
C LEU A 530 -12.86 -5.05 17.80
N THR A 531 -13.97 -5.77 17.67
CA THR A 531 -14.02 -7.06 16.95
C THR A 531 -15.15 -7.04 15.91
N PRO A 532 -14.85 -7.11 14.60
CA PRO A 532 -13.51 -6.98 14.02
C PRO A 532 -12.93 -5.57 14.22
N ALA A 533 -11.61 -5.42 14.17
CA ALA A 533 -10.94 -4.12 14.33
C ALA A 533 -11.32 -3.10 13.24
N GLN A 534 -11.70 -3.62 12.06
CA GLN A 534 -12.04 -2.87 10.86
C GLN A 534 -13.56 -2.67 10.68
N ALA A 535 -14.35 -2.83 11.75
CA ALA A 535 -15.80 -2.62 11.67
C ALA A 535 -16.10 -1.25 11.03
N THR A 536 -17.09 -1.20 10.13
CA THR A 536 -17.29 -0.04 9.26
C THR A 536 -17.58 1.21 10.08
N ALA A 537 -16.90 2.30 9.73
CA ALA A 537 -17.10 3.61 10.33
C ALA A 537 -18.34 4.33 9.73
N PRO A 538 -18.92 5.34 10.40
CA PRO A 538 -18.50 5.93 11.68
C PRO A 538 -18.75 5.01 12.88
N ILE A 539 -17.84 5.06 13.86
CA ILE A 539 -17.93 4.31 15.12
C ILE A 539 -18.11 5.31 16.26
N THR A 540 -19.18 5.14 17.03
CA THR A 540 -19.48 6.01 18.18
C THR A 540 -19.09 5.30 19.46
N TYR A 541 -18.24 5.94 20.28
CA TYR A 541 -17.80 5.42 21.58
C TYR A 541 -18.53 6.14 22.71
N THR A 542 -19.12 5.41 23.64
CA THR A 542 -19.74 5.98 24.83
C THR A 542 -19.14 5.32 26.06
N TRP A 543 -18.27 6.06 26.75
CA TRP A 543 -17.66 5.61 27.99
C TRP A 543 -18.53 6.01 29.19
N SER A 544 -18.71 5.09 30.14
CA SER A 544 -19.51 5.29 31.35
C SER A 544 -18.81 4.67 32.58
N PRO A 545 -18.68 5.36 33.72
CA PRO A 545 -19.05 6.76 33.92
C PRO A 545 -18.24 7.71 33.01
N THR A 546 -18.67 8.96 32.85
CA THR A 546 -17.99 9.91 31.95
C THR A 546 -16.51 10.03 32.31
N PRO A 547 -15.57 9.82 31.35
CA PRO A 547 -14.15 9.89 31.63
C PRO A 547 -13.69 11.34 31.84
N ALA A 548 -12.52 11.51 32.46
CA ALA A 548 -11.90 12.83 32.61
C ALA A 548 -11.51 13.42 31.25
N GLN A 549 -11.06 12.58 30.31
CA GLN A 549 -10.75 12.93 28.92
C GLN A 549 -11.07 11.75 27.99
N GLY A 550 -11.31 12.01 26.70
CA GLY A 550 -11.51 10.95 25.70
C GLY A 550 -12.93 10.37 25.60
N GLN A 551 -13.96 11.15 25.95
CA GLN A 551 -15.33 10.77 25.61
C GLN A 551 -15.51 10.82 24.09
N ASN A 552 -16.27 9.87 23.52
CA ASN A 552 -16.47 9.73 22.08
C ASN A 552 -15.21 9.34 21.28
N THR A 553 -14.14 8.88 21.95
CA THR A 553 -12.92 8.40 21.30
C THR A 553 -12.62 6.95 21.67
N SER A 554 -11.77 6.29 20.88
CA SER A 554 -11.32 4.90 21.12
C SER A 554 -10.44 4.76 22.37
N GLN A 555 -9.95 5.86 22.95
CA GLN A 555 -9.24 5.88 24.22
C GLN A 555 -9.92 6.84 25.19
N ALA A 556 -9.96 6.47 26.48
CA ALA A 556 -10.49 7.31 27.55
C ALA A 556 -9.57 7.29 28.78
N THR A 557 -9.44 8.44 29.42
CA THR A 557 -8.62 8.63 30.62
C THR A 557 -9.52 8.83 31.83
N TYR A 558 -9.30 8.01 32.87
CA TYR A 558 -9.99 8.08 34.15
C TYR A 558 -9.03 8.48 35.27
N THR A 559 -9.50 9.35 36.17
CA THR A 559 -8.80 9.71 37.41
C THR A 559 -9.79 9.54 38.56
N TRP A 560 -9.49 8.61 39.45
CA TRP A 560 -10.38 8.26 40.57
C TRP A 560 -9.87 8.91 41.85
N THR A 561 -10.78 9.57 42.59
CA THR A 561 -10.48 10.15 43.90
C THR A 561 -10.92 9.26 45.07
N VAL A 562 -11.76 8.27 44.78
CA VAL A 562 -12.26 7.28 45.73
C VAL A 562 -11.58 5.94 45.51
N THR A 563 -11.25 5.26 46.60
CA THR A 563 -10.66 3.92 46.58
C THR A 563 -11.72 2.83 46.40
N GLY A 564 -11.27 1.61 46.07
CA GLY A 564 -12.12 0.46 45.77
C GLY A 564 -12.23 0.16 44.28
N THR A 565 -13.06 -0.83 43.95
CA THR A 565 -13.25 -1.29 42.57
C THR A 565 -14.19 -0.36 41.82
N GLN A 566 -13.69 0.24 40.74
CA GLN A 566 -14.45 1.08 39.82
C GLN A 566 -14.76 0.27 38.55
N VAL A 567 -16.01 0.27 38.12
CA VAL A 567 -16.45 -0.44 36.91
C VAL A 567 -16.70 0.58 35.81
N ILE A 568 -16.01 0.38 34.69
CA ILE A 568 -16.11 1.18 33.48
C ILE A 568 -16.86 0.35 32.45
N THR A 569 -17.89 0.92 31.84
CA THR A 569 -18.63 0.35 30.72
C THR A 569 -18.31 1.15 29.47
N LEU A 570 -17.99 0.46 28.39
CA LEU A 570 -17.88 1.03 27.06
C LEU A 570 -19.02 0.49 26.21
N VAL A 571 -19.80 1.39 25.61
CA VAL A 571 -20.76 1.04 24.55
C VAL A 571 -20.21 1.59 23.25
N VAL A 572 -20.14 0.75 22.23
CA VAL A 572 -19.69 1.11 20.89
C VAL A 572 -20.78 0.81 19.87
N GLU A 573 -21.05 1.76 18.98
CA GLU A 573 -22.04 1.65 17.92
C GLU A 573 -21.40 1.81 16.55
N ASN A 574 -21.84 1.00 15.58
CA ASN A 574 -21.63 1.27 14.16
C ASN A 574 -22.89 0.92 13.35
N CYS A 575 -22.78 0.90 12.02
CA CYS A 575 -23.88 0.53 11.11
C CYS A 575 -24.52 -0.85 11.39
N GLY A 576 -23.83 -1.74 12.13
CA GLY A 576 -24.31 -3.06 12.53
C GLY A 576 -25.08 -3.10 13.85
N GLY A 577 -25.11 -1.99 14.59
CA GLY A 577 -25.73 -1.88 15.91
C GLY A 577 -24.72 -1.64 17.04
N LEU A 578 -25.19 -1.88 18.26
CA LEU A 578 -24.48 -1.59 19.51
C LEU A 578 -23.85 -2.85 20.10
N VAL A 579 -22.62 -2.73 20.57
CA VAL A 579 -21.91 -3.73 21.40
C VAL A 579 -21.39 -3.05 22.66
N SER A 580 -21.20 -3.80 23.74
CA SER A 580 -20.65 -3.22 24.97
C SER A 580 -19.75 -4.19 25.73
N ASP A 581 -18.85 -3.64 26.52
CA ASP A 581 -17.97 -4.37 27.44
C ASP A 581 -17.76 -3.61 28.75
N THR A 582 -17.29 -4.31 29.78
CA THR A 582 -17.01 -3.74 31.10
C THR A 582 -15.61 -4.08 31.58
N HIS A 583 -14.92 -3.11 32.16
CA HIS A 583 -13.60 -3.27 32.76
C HIS A 583 -13.61 -2.80 34.20
N ALA A 584 -12.97 -3.57 35.08
CA ALA A 584 -12.84 -3.21 36.49
C ALA A 584 -11.41 -2.78 36.81
N ILE A 585 -11.27 -1.63 37.49
CA ILE A 585 -10.00 -1.16 38.04
C ILE A 585 -10.11 -1.05 39.56
N THR A 586 -9.16 -1.65 40.28
CA THR A 586 -9.09 -1.56 41.75
C THR A 586 -8.17 -0.41 42.15
N VAL A 587 -8.73 0.61 42.80
CA VAL A 587 -8.02 1.84 43.17
C VAL A 587 -7.60 1.81 44.64
N ALA A 588 -6.30 1.89 44.92
CA ALA A 588 -5.74 1.92 46.28
C ALA A 588 -5.44 3.35 46.75
N GLU A 589 -5.28 3.57 48.07
CA GLU A 589 -4.91 4.88 48.62
C GLU A 589 -3.49 5.28 48.23
N SER A 590 -3.29 6.57 48.01
CA SER A 590 -1.97 7.20 47.82
C SER A 590 -1.15 7.06 49.12
N GLY A 591 -0.43 5.95 49.25
CA GLY A 591 0.41 5.64 50.41
C GLY A 591 0.52 4.17 50.78
N GLU A 592 -0.32 3.30 50.21
CA GLU A 592 -0.41 1.89 50.59
C GLU A 592 0.42 0.90 49.72
N ILE A 593 1.40 1.37 48.94
CA ILE A 593 2.42 0.46 48.41
C ILE A 593 3.34 0.05 49.56
N ARG A 594 2.91 -0.93 50.38
CA ARG A 594 3.87 -1.75 51.13
C ARG A 594 4.75 -2.44 50.10
N ARG A 595 5.92 -1.85 49.83
CA ARG A 595 7.03 -2.55 49.18
C ARG A 595 7.38 -3.72 50.09
N ASN A 596 6.97 -4.92 49.74
CA ASN A 596 7.54 -6.13 50.32
C ASN A 596 8.99 -6.20 49.83
N ILE A 597 9.91 -5.64 50.62
CA ILE A 597 11.33 -5.84 50.42
C ILE A 597 11.62 -7.28 50.86
N TYR A 598 11.84 -8.16 49.89
CA TYR A 598 12.45 -9.46 50.15
C TYR A 598 13.95 -9.25 50.40
N LEU A 599 14.35 -9.18 51.67
CA LEU A 599 15.75 -9.35 52.06
C LEU A 599 16.04 -10.86 52.12
N PRO A 600 17.05 -11.38 51.38
CA PRO A 600 17.45 -12.77 51.54
C PRO A 600 18.02 -12.99 52.95
N LEU A 601 17.43 -13.91 53.69
CA LEU A 601 17.94 -14.41 54.96
C LEU A 601 19.17 -15.28 54.68
N VAL A 602 20.37 -14.75 54.94
CA VAL A 602 21.59 -15.56 54.97
C VAL A 602 21.69 -16.22 56.35
N LEU A 603 21.30 -17.50 56.44
CA LEU A 603 21.65 -18.34 57.57
C LEU A 603 23.08 -18.84 57.36
N LYS A 604 24.01 -18.38 58.22
CA LYS A 604 25.35 -18.96 58.31
C LYS A 604 25.21 -20.33 58.98
N GLY A 605 25.31 -21.39 58.19
CA GLY A 605 25.47 -22.75 58.70
C GLY A 605 26.89 -22.92 59.22
N ASP A 606 27.02 -23.14 60.52
CA ASP A 606 28.23 -23.72 61.09
C ASP A 606 28.27 -25.23 60.80
N GLU A 607 29.50 -25.74 60.70
CA GLU A 607 29.99 -27.12 60.94
C GLU A 607 30.60 -27.89 59.75
N PRO A 608 31.60 -28.77 60.00
CA PRO A 608 32.14 -29.20 61.30
C PRO A 608 33.53 -28.65 61.67
#